data_AF-A0A9E3R4U1-F1
#
_entry.id   AF-A0A9E3R4U1-F1
#
_cell.length_a   1.000
_cell.length_b   1.000
_cell.length_c   1.000
_cell.angle_alpha   90.00
_cell.angle_beta   90.00
_cell.angle_gamma   90.00
#
_symmetry.space_group_name_H-M   'P 1'
#
loop_
_entity.id
_entity.type
_entity.pdbx_description
1 polymer ?
#
loop_
_entity_poly.entity_id
_entity_poly.type
_entity_poly.pdbx_seq_one_letter_code
_entity_poly.pdbx_strand_id
1 'polypeptide(L)'
;MASSNDQQPPKKNPLLTREPEKKGWGLAKSKGTPSSTAPEMPKPRPANGGTGWAKGTAPPKPAAAAAPAAPETTKTGKPPVQAWTQSAVAAPAAGPALGGPGAPATTGEKKIPVGLPKQFAAPPLPGNAMAAARHLTDHQKGQLNSAFNDGERELRAQNMIGNTREGGTGQDVPSTSETYDGVDPAPEVTSTDIVVSLQPPVQSREGRRSGALLRNVIHQFGVANNPRYEADGRGHIFVWDVSKAMHCEIPHFMGMRELTLGQTVDWIRLEGPMRGWTRTSLEGALEAAQGGHLVIALPKDIKVKQLAVVLPEKTLAPDLKPFVAAAGPRKGSKLKLSEALGVFAAEYFAHA
;
A
#
# COMPACT_ATOMS: atom_id res chain seq x y z
N MET A 1 10.23 -74.84 -14.27
CA MET A 1 9.41 -73.95 -15.12
C MET A 1 10.21 -72.67 -15.31
N ALA A 2 10.74 -72.47 -16.51
CA ALA A 2 11.59 -71.35 -16.86
C ALA A 2 10.73 -70.17 -17.33
N SER A 3 10.98 -68.97 -16.79
CA SER A 3 10.46 -67.72 -17.34
C SER A 3 11.63 -66.82 -17.72
N SER A 4 11.81 -66.67 -19.02
CA SER A 4 12.68 -65.68 -19.66
C SER A 4 12.28 -64.26 -19.27
N ASN A 5 13.28 -63.43 -18.98
CA ASN A 5 13.12 -61.99 -18.84
C ASN A 5 13.87 -61.34 -20.00
N ASP A 6 13.13 -60.84 -20.99
CA ASP A 6 13.64 -60.10 -22.13
C ASP A 6 14.12 -58.71 -21.70
N GLN A 7 15.43 -58.48 -21.74
CA GLN A 7 16.02 -57.15 -21.61
C GLN A 7 16.12 -56.47 -22.96
N GLN A 8 15.35 -55.41 -23.15
CA GLN A 8 15.46 -54.51 -24.29
C GLN A 8 16.60 -53.50 -24.07
N PRO A 9 17.48 -53.24 -25.06
CA PRO A 9 18.58 -52.28 -24.90
C PRO A 9 18.11 -50.81 -24.99
N PRO A 10 18.83 -49.88 -24.34
CA PRO A 10 18.44 -48.47 -24.29
C PRO A 10 18.62 -47.75 -25.64
N LYS A 11 17.59 -46.97 -26.00
CA LYS A 11 17.59 -46.09 -27.19
C LYS A 11 18.54 -44.91 -26.97
N LYS A 12 19.47 -44.70 -27.90
CA LYS A 12 20.39 -43.55 -27.94
C LYS A 12 19.62 -42.28 -28.34
N ASN A 13 19.74 -41.22 -27.54
CA ASN A 13 19.30 -39.87 -27.89
C ASN A 13 20.35 -39.18 -28.78
N PRO A 14 19.98 -38.63 -29.96
CA PRO A 14 20.90 -37.83 -30.77
C PRO A 14 21.03 -36.42 -30.17
N LEU A 15 22.26 -36.07 -29.80
CA LEU A 15 22.67 -34.70 -29.46
C LEU A 15 22.49 -33.79 -30.68
N LEU A 16 21.67 -32.75 -30.52
CA LEU A 16 21.61 -31.59 -31.41
C LEU A 16 22.76 -30.64 -31.07
N THR A 17 23.84 -30.70 -31.84
CA THR A 17 24.81 -29.61 -31.98
C THR A 17 24.21 -28.54 -32.90
N ARG A 18 23.83 -27.38 -32.35
CA ARG A 18 23.55 -26.18 -33.13
C ARG A 18 24.70 -25.19 -32.96
N GLU A 19 25.39 -24.91 -34.07
CA GLU A 19 26.35 -23.82 -34.22
C GLU A 19 25.67 -22.45 -33.97
N PRO A 20 26.37 -21.48 -33.37
CA PRO A 20 25.91 -20.10 -33.36
C PRO A 20 26.34 -19.37 -34.64
N GLU A 21 25.34 -19.00 -35.45
CA GLU A 21 25.49 -18.06 -36.56
C GLU A 21 26.01 -16.69 -36.07
N LYS A 22 27.17 -16.28 -36.61
CA LYS A 22 27.72 -14.93 -36.46
C LYS A 22 26.93 -13.96 -37.33
N LYS A 23 25.96 -13.25 -36.75
CA LYS A 23 25.38 -12.05 -37.38
C LYS A 23 26.29 -10.85 -37.16
N GLY A 24 26.95 -10.44 -38.24
CA GLY A 24 27.75 -9.22 -38.32
C GLY A 24 26.89 -7.98 -38.11
N TRP A 25 27.32 -7.13 -37.20
CA TRP A 25 26.78 -5.79 -37.03
C TRP A 25 27.46 -4.86 -38.05
N GLY A 26 26.70 -4.44 -39.06
CA GLY A 26 27.12 -3.43 -40.03
C GLY A 26 27.25 -2.06 -39.36
N LEU A 27 28.49 -1.59 -39.25
CA LEU A 27 28.84 -0.28 -38.74
C LEU A 27 28.62 0.77 -39.85
N ALA A 28 27.45 1.40 -39.87
CA ALA A 28 27.17 2.53 -40.75
C ALA A 28 27.92 3.78 -40.22
N LYS A 29 28.94 4.22 -40.98
CA LYS A 29 29.65 5.48 -40.76
C LYS A 29 28.78 6.64 -41.23
N SER A 30 28.13 7.36 -40.31
CA SER A 30 27.60 8.70 -40.60
C SER A 30 28.70 9.73 -40.41
N LYS A 31 29.13 10.36 -41.51
CA LYS A 31 29.92 11.58 -41.49
C LYS A 31 28.97 12.76 -41.27
N GLY A 32 28.89 13.25 -40.04
CA GLY A 32 28.25 14.52 -39.69
C GLY A 32 29.30 15.57 -39.37
N THR A 33 29.44 16.57 -40.24
CA THR A 33 30.17 17.82 -40.00
C THR A 33 29.52 18.62 -38.87
N PRO A 34 30.28 19.11 -37.86
CA PRO A 34 29.72 20.04 -36.89
C PRO A 34 29.69 21.45 -37.48
N SER A 35 28.49 21.94 -37.82
CA SER A 35 28.24 23.36 -38.06
C SER A 35 28.07 24.06 -36.71
N SER A 36 29.10 24.81 -36.32
CA SER A 36 29.09 25.71 -35.18
C SER A 36 28.34 26.98 -35.55
N THR A 37 27.07 27.07 -35.18
CA THR A 37 26.32 28.34 -35.15
C THR A 37 25.71 28.48 -33.77
N ALA A 38 26.37 29.26 -32.91
CA ALA A 38 25.85 29.65 -31.60
C ALA A 38 24.65 30.59 -31.80
N PRO A 39 23.50 30.36 -31.15
CA PRO A 39 22.42 31.34 -31.13
C PRO A 39 22.81 32.53 -30.24
N GLU A 40 22.77 33.71 -30.85
CA GLU A 40 22.97 35.01 -30.23
C GLU A 40 21.94 35.24 -29.12
N MET A 41 22.41 35.43 -27.88
CA MET A 41 21.54 35.77 -26.75
C MET A 41 20.95 37.18 -26.95
N PRO A 42 19.63 37.37 -26.83
CA PRO A 42 19.05 38.71 -26.80
C PRO A 42 19.49 39.46 -25.54
N LYS A 43 20.04 40.66 -25.75
CA LYS A 43 20.44 41.60 -24.69
C LYS A 43 19.26 41.92 -23.76
N PRO A 44 19.48 42.05 -22.44
CA PRO A 44 18.45 42.48 -21.50
C PRO A 44 18.01 43.91 -21.81
N ARG A 45 16.70 44.10 -21.96
CA ARG A 45 16.05 45.40 -22.13
C ARG A 45 16.17 46.19 -20.80
N PRO A 46 16.57 47.47 -20.82
CA PRO A 46 16.58 48.28 -19.60
C PRO A 46 15.17 48.47 -19.05
N ALA A 47 15.05 48.36 -17.73
CA ALA A 47 13.84 48.61 -16.96
C ALA A 47 13.35 50.03 -17.24
N ASN A 48 12.18 50.13 -17.87
CA ASN A 48 11.52 51.40 -18.11
C ASN A 48 10.83 51.83 -16.81
N GLY A 49 11.34 52.89 -16.20
CA GLY A 49 10.73 53.56 -15.06
C GLY A 49 9.38 54.14 -15.46
N GLY A 50 8.32 53.70 -14.77
CA GLY A 50 6.98 54.24 -14.89
C GLY A 50 6.47 54.64 -13.52
N THR A 51 6.72 55.89 -13.15
CA THR A 51 6.06 56.61 -12.07
C THR A 51 4.55 56.66 -12.28
N GLY A 52 3.79 56.25 -11.27
CA GLY A 52 2.32 56.37 -11.27
C GLY A 52 1.74 56.15 -9.88
N TRP A 53 2.04 57.06 -8.94
CA TRP A 53 1.31 57.13 -7.67
C TRP A 53 -0.07 57.75 -7.91
N ALA A 54 -1.07 56.89 -8.11
CA ALA A 54 -2.47 57.29 -8.08
C ALA A 54 -3.00 57.24 -6.65
N LYS A 55 -3.52 58.39 -6.22
CA LYS A 55 -4.23 58.68 -4.97
C LYS A 55 -5.66 58.13 -5.07
N GLY A 56 -6.17 57.55 -3.98
CA GLY A 56 -7.59 57.17 -3.81
C GLY A 56 -7.81 55.68 -4.08
N THR A 57 -8.49 54.91 -3.25
CA THR A 57 -9.62 55.18 -2.36
C THR A 57 -9.57 54.22 -1.16
N ALA A 58 -10.07 54.66 -0.02
CA ALA A 58 -10.17 53.83 1.19
C ALA A 58 -11.07 52.60 0.93
N PRO A 59 -10.72 51.41 1.47
CA PRO A 59 -11.60 50.26 1.41
C PRO A 59 -12.88 50.52 2.22
N PRO A 60 -14.06 50.09 1.74
CA PRO A 60 -15.29 50.22 2.49
C PRO A 60 -15.22 49.42 3.80
N LYS A 61 -15.60 50.08 4.88
CA LYS A 61 -15.81 49.54 6.21
C LYS A 61 -16.71 48.29 6.13
N PRO A 62 -16.33 47.14 6.72
CA PRO A 62 -17.20 45.98 6.75
C PRO A 62 -18.47 46.32 7.52
N ALA A 63 -19.61 46.14 6.86
CA ALA A 63 -20.93 46.26 7.48
C ALA A 63 -21.05 45.23 8.60
N ALA A 64 -21.48 45.69 9.77
CA ALA A 64 -21.78 44.84 10.91
C ALA A 64 -22.87 43.82 10.52
N ALA A 65 -22.54 42.54 10.62
CA ALA A 65 -23.51 41.46 10.49
C ALA A 65 -24.59 41.63 11.57
N ALA A 66 -25.84 41.72 11.14
CA ALA A 66 -27.00 41.74 12.01
C ALA A 66 -27.08 40.42 12.80
N ALA A 67 -27.28 40.54 14.11
CA ALA A 67 -27.53 39.43 15.00
C ALA A 67 -28.83 38.70 14.60
N PRO A 68 -28.86 37.35 14.56
CA PRO A 68 -30.11 36.63 14.40
C PRO A 68 -30.99 36.81 15.64
N ALA A 69 -32.25 37.16 15.39
CA ALA A 69 -33.29 37.34 16.39
C ALA A 69 -33.49 36.09 17.25
N ALA A 70 -33.69 36.31 18.55
CA ALA A 70 -34.05 35.31 19.53
C ALA A 70 -35.41 34.67 19.20
N PRO A 71 -35.58 33.35 19.34
CA PRO A 71 -36.88 32.72 19.23
C PRO A 71 -37.75 33.01 20.47
N GLU A 72 -38.98 33.45 20.20
CA GLU A 72 -40.04 33.69 21.17
C GLU A 72 -40.35 32.45 22.01
N THR A 73 -40.41 32.65 23.32
CA THR A 73 -40.94 31.70 24.28
C THR A 73 -42.46 31.63 24.18
N THR A 74 -43.01 30.51 23.71
CA THR A 74 -44.40 30.15 23.95
C THR A 74 -44.52 29.04 25.00
N LYS A 75 -45.59 29.17 25.77
CA LYS A 75 -45.88 28.54 27.05
C LYS A 75 -46.35 27.09 26.93
N THR A 76 -46.11 26.36 28.03
CA THR A 76 -46.98 25.33 28.64
C THR A 76 -47.34 24.07 27.85
N GLY A 77 -46.69 22.96 28.20
CA GLY A 77 -47.18 21.60 28.00
C GLY A 77 -46.52 20.64 29.00
N LYS A 78 -47.32 20.05 29.91
CA LYS A 78 -46.89 19.02 30.88
C LYS A 78 -46.26 17.81 30.16
N PRO A 79 -45.19 17.19 30.69
CA PRO A 79 -44.78 15.86 30.26
C PRO A 79 -45.59 14.79 31.01
N PRO A 80 -46.00 13.69 30.35
CA PRO A 80 -46.51 12.51 31.01
C PRO A 80 -45.36 11.65 31.56
N VAL A 81 -45.57 11.15 32.77
CA VAL A 81 -44.78 10.10 33.42
C VAL A 81 -45.04 8.80 32.67
N GLN A 82 -44.02 8.18 32.07
CA GLN A 82 -44.06 6.76 31.75
C GLN A 82 -42.75 6.10 32.12
N ALA A 83 -42.84 5.27 33.16
CA ALA A 83 -41.84 4.30 33.58
C ALA A 83 -41.74 3.19 32.52
N TRP A 84 -40.51 2.84 32.13
CA TRP A 84 -40.24 1.59 31.44
C TRP A 84 -39.27 0.76 32.29
N THR A 85 -39.84 -0.31 32.83
CA THR A 85 -39.22 -1.39 33.59
C THR A 85 -38.34 -2.26 32.69
N GLN A 86 -37.18 -2.65 33.21
CA GLN A 86 -36.37 -3.73 32.67
C GLN A 86 -37.11 -5.06 32.81
N SER A 87 -37.31 -5.77 31.69
CA SER A 87 -37.73 -7.17 31.70
C SER A 87 -36.60 -8.04 31.20
N ALA A 88 -36.03 -8.81 32.12
CA ALA A 88 -35.24 -9.99 31.82
C ALA A 88 -36.13 -11.04 31.15
N VAL A 89 -35.62 -11.70 30.10
CA VAL A 89 -36.24 -12.91 29.57
C VAL A 89 -35.23 -14.05 29.63
N ALA A 90 -35.67 -15.06 30.37
CA ALA A 90 -35.01 -16.30 30.67
C ALA A 90 -34.92 -17.24 29.45
N ALA A 91 -33.96 -18.17 29.54
CA ALA A 91 -33.89 -19.37 28.73
C ALA A 91 -35.13 -20.26 28.91
N PRO A 92 -35.50 -21.07 27.92
CA PRO A 92 -36.26 -22.29 28.17
C PRO A 92 -35.44 -23.56 27.88
N ALA A 93 -35.54 -24.47 28.84
CA ALA A 93 -35.11 -25.85 28.77
C ALA A 93 -36.13 -26.75 28.06
N ALA A 94 -35.58 -27.84 27.50
CA ALA A 94 -36.11 -29.17 27.19
C ALA A 94 -37.63 -29.52 27.21
N GLY A 95 -38.04 -30.19 26.11
CA GLY A 95 -38.99 -31.32 26.05
C GLY A 95 -40.31 -31.07 25.28
N PRO A 96 -41.04 -32.09 24.78
CA PRO A 96 -40.77 -33.53 24.62
C PRO A 96 -41.05 -34.08 23.18
N ALA A 97 -40.83 -35.39 23.01
CA ALA A 97 -41.00 -36.18 21.79
C ALA A 97 -42.46 -36.54 21.45
N LEU A 98 -42.82 -36.40 20.16
CA LEU A 98 -43.91 -37.06 19.40
C LEU A 98 -43.44 -36.98 17.92
N GLY A 99 -43.34 -38.01 17.07
CA GLY A 99 -44.21 -39.16 16.85
C GLY A 99 -45.07 -38.93 15.61
N GLY A 100 -44.63 -39.33 14.40
CA GLY A 100 -45.52 -39.38 13.21
C GLY A 100 -44.82 -39.34 11.83
N PRO A 101 -45.43 -39.88 10.75
CA PRO A 101 -44.75 -40.80 9.83
C PRO A 101 -44.53 -40.30 8.39
N GLY A 102 -43.59 -40.95 7.70
CA GLY A 102 -43.72 -41.32 6.28
C GLY A 102 -43.46 -40.24 5.21
N ALA A 103 -42.26 -40.26 4.62
CA ALA A 103 -42.03 -39.71 3.29
C ALA A 103 -41.14 -40.67 2.47
N PRO A 104 -41.48 -40.93 1.20
CA PRO A 104 -40.85 -41.96 0.38
C PRO A 104 -39.46 -41.57 -0.12
N ALA A 105 -38.57 -42.56 -0.12
CA ALA A 105 -37.25 -42.49 -0.73
C ALA A 105 -37.36 -42.33 -2.26
N THR A 106 -36.82 -41.24 -2.79
CA THR A 106 -36.53 -41.08 -4.21
C THR A 106 -35.01 -41.16 -4.41
N THR A 107 -34.53 -42.37 -4.66
CA THR A 107 -33.19 -42.62 -5.22
C THR A 107 -33.18 -42.16 -6.68
N GLY A 108 -32.88 -40.88 -6.89
CA GLY A 108 -32.55 -40.31 -8.19
C GLY A 108 -31.05 -40.42 -8.45
N GLU A 109 -30.65 -41.54 -9.05
CA GLU A 109 -29.28 -41.81 -9.52
C GLU A 109 -28.97 -40.88 -10.72
N LYS A 110 -28.37 -39.71 -10.45
CA LYS A 110 -27.85 -38.84 -11.51
C LYS A 110 -26.59 -39.49 -12.11
N LYS A 111 -26.77 -40.17 -13.24
CA LYS A 111 -25.72 -40.54 -14.20
C LYS A 111 -24.88 -39.30 -14.55
N ILE A 112 -23.65 -39.27 -14.09
CA ILE A 112 -22.61 -38.34 -14.54
C ILE A 112 -22.18 -38.80 -15.94
N PRO A 113 -22.20 -37.92 -16.97
CA PRO A 113 -21.69 -38.29 -18.28
C PRO A 113 -20.17 -38.52 -18.22
N VAL A 114 -19.77 -39.76 -18.51
CA VAL A 114 -18.38 -40.18 -18.72
C VAL A 114 -17.94 -39.64 -20.07
N GLY A 115 -17.07 -38.61 -20.06
CA GLY A 115 -16.51 -38.07 -21.30
C GLY A 115 -15.99 -36.64 -21.18
N LEU A 116 -15.10 -36.36 -20.22
CA LEU A 116 -14.28 -35.15 -20.26
C LEU A 116 -12.82 -35.50 -20.63
N PRO A 117 -12.23 -34.87 -21.65
CA PRO A 117 -10.85 -35.11 -22.04
C PRO A 117 -9.86 -34.66 -20.96
N LYS A 118 -8.98 -35.58 -20.53
CA LYS A 118 -7.86 -35.37 -19.58
C LYS A 118 -6.75 -34.48 -20.18
N GLN A 119 -7.04 -33.22 -20.54
CA GLN A 119 -6.03 -32.30 -21.10
C GLN A 119 -5.71 -31.07 -20.26
N PHE A 120 -6.25 -30.94 -19.04
CA PHE A 120 -5.91 -29.84 -18.12
C PHE A 120 -5.44 -30.33 -16.74
N ALA A 121 -4.62 -31.38 -16.70
CA ALA A 121 -3.81 -31.63 -15.52
C ALA A 121 -2.67 -30.60 -15.50
N ALA A 122 -2.72 -29.67 -14.54
CA ALA A 122 -1.58 -28.79 -14.27
C ALA A 122 -0.34 -29.67 -13.99
N PRO A 123 0.83 -29.33 -14.54
CA PRO A 123 2.05 -30.07 -14.25
C PRO A 123 2.30 -30.07 -12.74
N PRO A 124 2.76 -31.19 -12.16
CA PRO A 124 3.12 -31.23 -10.75
C PRO A 124 4.16 -30.15 -10.48
N LEU A 125 3.89 -29.29 -9.49
CA LEU A 125 4.85 -28.32 -9.01
C LEU A 125 6.13 -29.07 -8.60
N PRO A 126 7.32 -28.63 -9.03
CA PRO A 126 8.56 -29.24 -8.57
C PRO A 126 8.60 -29.13 -7.05
N GLY A 127 8.68 -30.28 -6.37
CA GLY A 127 8.57 -30.43 -4.91
C GLY A 127 9.75 -29.86 -4.13
N ASN A 128 10.34 -28.74 -4.56
CA ASN A 128 11.54 -28.18 -3.94
C ASN A 128 11.73 -26.67 -4.16
N ALA A 129 10.65 -25.87 -4.12
CA ALA A 129 10.76 -24.41 -4.10
C ALA A 129 11.59 -23.89 -2.90
N MET A 130 11.64 -24.63 -1.79
CA MET A 130 12.47 -24.32 -0.62
C MET A 130 13.96 -24.69 -0.77
N ALA A 131 14.32 -25.56 -1.72
CA ALA A 131 15.72 -25.92 -1.97
C ALA A 131 16.44 -24.92 -2.89
N ALA A 132 15.71 -24.19 -3.74
CA ALA A 132 16.28 -23.16 -4.62
C ALA A 132 16.73 -21.90 -3.87
N ALA A 133 16.26 -21.68 -2.64
CA ALA A 133 16.68 -20.56 -1.79
C ALA A 133 18.07 -20.76 -1.13
N ARG A 134 18.72 -21.91 -1.30
CA ARG A 134 19.98 -22.25 -0.61
C ARG A 134 21.27 -21.87 -1.34
N HIS A 135 21.19 -21.27 -2.52
CA HIS A 135 22.38 -20.88 -3.31
C HIS A 135 22.39 -19.39 -3.67
N LEU A 136 22.11 -18.52 -2.71
CA LEU A 136 22.58 -17.13 -2.81
C LEU A 136 24.09 -17.11 -2.58
N THR A 137 24.83 -16.57 -3.54
CA THR A 137 26.27 -16.32 -3.40
C THR A 137 26.53 -15.32 -2.27
N ASP A 138 27.69 -15.38 -1.62
CA ASP A 138 27.98 -14.47 -0.50
C ASP A 138 28.00 -12.99 -0.92
N HIS A 139 28.26 -12.72 -2.21
CA HIS A 139 28.08 -11.39 -2.81
C HIS A 139 26.61 -10.93 -2.84
N GLN A 140 25.68 -11.81 -3.23
CA GLN A 140 24.25 -11.50 -3.22
C GLN A 140 23.70 -11.36 -1.80
N LYS A 141 24.18 -12.18 -0.85
CA LYS A 141 23.87 -12.01 0.59
C LYS A 141 24.40 -10.67 1.11
N GLY A 142 25.60 -10.27 0.70
CA GLY A 142 26.19 -8.97 1.05
C GLY A 142 25.37 -7.80 0.51
N GLN A 143 24.91 -7.86 -0.74
CA GLN A 143 24.07 -6.81 -1.33
C GLN A 143 22.68 -6.71 -0.68
N LEU A 144 22.09 -7.83 -0.25
CA LEU A 144 20.80 -7.83 0.45
C LEU A 144 20.89 -7.32 1.90
N ASN A 145 22.05 -7.50 2.55
CA ASN A 145 22.30 -7.04 3.92
C ASN A 145 22.83 -5.59 4.01
N SER A 146 23.40 -5.02 2.94
CA SER A 146 24.22 -3.81 3.02
C SER A 146 23.50 -2.46 2.84
N ALA A 147 22.21 -2.41 2.45
CA ALA A 147 21.56 -1.13 2.14
C ALA A 147 20.36 -0.77 3.01
N PHE A 148 19.85 -1.73 3.81
CA PHE A 148 18.60 -1.53 4.56
C PHE A 148 18.68 -1.91 6.04
N ASN A 149 19.72 -2.65 6.46
CA ASN A 149 20.04 -2.83 7.89
C ASN A 149 20.95 -1.71 8.42
N ASP A 150 21.24 -0.69 7.60
CA ASP A 150 22.01 0.46 8.02
C ASP A 150 21.29 1.30 9.08
N GLY A 151 19.99 1.13 9.31
CA GLY A 151 19.33 1.76 10.46
C GLY A 151 20.00 1.40 11.80
N GLU A 152 20.27 0.11 12.04
CA GLU A 152 20.99 -0.31 13.26
C GLU A 152 22.48 0.00 13.20
N ARG A 153 23.12 -0.09 12.02
CA ARG A 153 24.56 0.18 11.87
C ARG A 153 24.87 1.67 11.98
N GLU A 154 23.99 2.53 11.49
CA GLU A 154 24.03 3.98 11.61
C GLU A 154 23.69 4.42 13.03
N LEU A 155 22.71 3.79 13.71
CA LEU A 155 22.53 3.95 15.15
C LEU A 155 23.77 3.51 15.93
N ARG A 156 24.43 2.40 15.55
CA ARG A 156 25.68 1.94 16.17
C ARG A 156 26.84 2.88 15.87
N ALA A 157 26.93 3.43 14.66
CA ALA A 157 27.96 4.38 14.27
C ALA A 157 27.77 5.73 14.99
N GLN A 158 26.53 6.20 15.13
CA GLN A 158 26.17 7.34 15.96
C GLN A 158 26.48 7.08 17.45
N ASN A 159 26.29 5.86 17.93
CA ASN A 159 26.65 5.47 19.30
C ASN A 159 28.16 5.27 19.53
N MET A 160 28.96 4.98 18.48
CA MET A 160 30.42 4.81 18.60
C MET A 160 31.21 6.11 18.45
N ILE A 161 30.67 7.11 17.74
CA ILE A 161 31.21 8.48 17.79
C ILE A 161 30.75 9.05 19.13
N GLY A 162 31.57 8.86 20.17
CA GLY A 162 31.32 9.16 21.59
C GLY A 162 30.92 10.60 21.94
N ASN A 163 29.79 11.07 21.40
CA ASN A 163 28.96 12.07 22.01
C ASN A 163 28.11 11.35 23.07
N THR A 164 28.76 10.99 24.18
CA THR A 164 28.09 10.67 25.43
C THR A 164 27.40 11.93 25.95
N ARG A 165 26.30 12.31 25.29
CA ARG A 165 25.28 13.15 25.90
C ARG A 165 24.48 12.20 26.77
N GLU A 166 24.86 12.14 28.03
CA GLU A 166 24.20 11.36 29.08
C GLU A 166 22.67 11.50 28.98
N GLY A 167 21.98 10.37 28.90
CA GLY A 167 20.60 10.23 29.39
C GLY A 167 19.53 11.13 28.77
N GLY A 168 19.72 11.66 27.56
CA GLY A 168 18.67 12.37 26.84
C GLY A 168 17.57 11.40 26.45
N THR A 169 16.53 11.27 27.29
CA THR A 169 15.24 10.68 26.96
C THR A 169 14.89 11.04 25.52
N GLY A 170 14.87 10.03 24.65
CA GLY A 170 14.89 10.18 23.20
C GLY A 170 14.14 11.43 22.75
N GLN A 171 14.90 12.40 22.25
CA GLN A 171 14.45 13.71 21.82
C GLN A 171 13.11 13.50 21.10
N ASP A 172 12.03 13.85 21.79
CA ASP A 172 10.68 13.69 21.28
C ASP A 172 10.66 14.45 19.98
N VAL A 173 10.64 13.71 18.86
CA VAL A 173 10.33 14.31 17.57
C VAL A 173 9.02 15.03 17.84
N PRO A 174 8.94 16.34 17.61
CA PRO A 174 7.75 17.11 17.93
C PRO A 174 6.60 16.45 17.19
N SER A 175 5.82 15.66 17.91
CA SER A 175 4.55 15.16 17.43
C SER A 175 3.70 16.41 17.38
N THR A 176 3.67 17.07 16.23
CA THR A 176 2.77 18.20 16.04
C THR A 176 1.39 17.68 16.38
N SER A 177 0.67 18.40 17.25
CA SER A 177 -0.72 18.07 17.61
C SER A 177 -1.70 18.33 16.46
N GLU A 178 -1.17 18.51 15.25
CA GLU A 178 -1.93 18.79 14.05
C GLU A 178 -2.69 17.54 13.64
N THR A 179 -3.98 17.73 13.34
CA THR A 179 -4.84 16.67 12.83
C THR A 179 -5.18 16.99 11.39
N TYR A 180 -4.96 16.01 10.51
CA TYR A 180 -5.21 16.11 9.08
C TYR A 180 -6.51 15.39 8.72
N ASP A 181 -7.27 15.96 7.79
CA ASP A 181 -8.59 15.46 7.36
C ASP A 181 -8.51 14.52 6.14
N GLY A 182 -7.35 14.48 5.46
CA GLY A 182 -7.14 13.71 4.26
C GLY A 182 -7.57 14.40 2.98
N VAL A 183 -8.01 15.66 3.03
CA VAL A 183 -8.41 16.46 1.87
C VAL A 183 -7.24 17.31 1.40
N ASP A 184 -6.69 18.14 2.29
CA ASP A 184 -5.58 19.03 1.97
C ASP A 184 -4.25 18.41 2.43
N PRO A 185 -3.26 18.24 1.54
CA PRO A 185 -1.96 17.72 1.93
C PRO A 185 -1.22 18.73 2.82
N ALA A 186 -0.43 18.23 3.77
CA ALA A 186 0.50 19.07 4.52
C ALA A 186 1.47 19.77 3.56
N PRO A 187 1.83 21.05 3.79
CA PRO A 187 2.71 21.80 2.89
C PRO A 187 4.02 21.06 2.56
N GLU A 188 4.59 20.37 3.55
CA GLU A 188 5.86 19.65 3.49
C GLU A 188 5.82 18.41 2.59
N VAL A 189 4.64 17.88 2.28
CA VAL A 189 4.46 16.63 1.51
C VAL A 189 3.95 16.85 0.08
N THR A 190 4.00 18.09 -0.41
CA THR A 190 3.51 18.47 -1.75
C THR A 190 4.57 18.42 -2.86
N SER A 191 5.84 18.18 -2.53
CA SER A 191 6.91 18.13 -3.54
C SER A 191 6.65 17.03 -4.58
N THR A 192 6.73 17.40 -5.86
CA THR A 192 6.51 16.48 -6.99
C THR A 192 7.77 15.73 -7.40
N ASP A 193 8.93 16.08 -6.81
CA ASP A 193 10.20 15.41 -7.06
C ASP A 193 10.21 14.03 -6.41
N ILE A 194 10.25 12.99 -7.24
CA ILE A 194 10.17 11.59 -6.82
C ILE A 194 11.45 11.11 -6.14
N VAL A 195 12.62 11.68 -6.45
CA VAL A 195 13.88 11.26 -5.81
C VAL A 195 14.05 11.89 -4.43
N VAL A 196 13.33 12.98 -4.15
CA VAL A 196 13.39 13.66 -2.85
C VAL A 196 12.50 12.95 -1.84
N SER A 197 13.12 12.53 -0.75
CA SER A 197 12.41 12.06 0.43
C SER A 197 11.67 13.22 1.11
N LEU A 198 10.38 13.03 1.38
CA LEU A 198 9.61 13.97 2.17
C LEU A 198 9.96 13.86 3.65
N GLN A 199 9.76 14.98 4.37
CA GLN A 199 9.78 15.03 5.83
C GLN A 199 8.34 15.25 6.31
N PRO A 200 7.56 14.17 6.49
CA PRO A 200 6.17 14.29 6.92
C PRO A 200 6.13 14.86 8.35
N PRO A 201 5.27 15.86 8.63
CA PRO A 201 5.18 16.48 9.96
C PRO A 201 4.68 15.50 11.03
N VAL A 202 3.79 14.57 10.66
CA VAL A 202 3.31 13.51 11.55
C VAL A 202 4.05 12.22 11.24
N GLN A 203 4.74 11.70 12.25
CA GLN A 203 5.47 10.42 12.17
C GLN A 203 5.02 9.50 13.30
N SER A 204 5.11 8.19 13.06
CA SER A 204 4.77 7.16 14.03
C SER A 204 5.94 6.22 14.23
N ARG A 205 6.31 5.97 15.48
CA ARG A 205 7.40 5.07 15.87
C ARG A 205 6.86 3.83 16.56
N GLU A 206 7.64 2.75 16.51
CA GLU A 206 7.39 1.55 17.30
C GLU A 206 7.20 1.89 18.78
N GLY A 207 6.21 1.25 19.42
CA GLY A 207 5.82 1.54 20.81
C GLY A 207 4.90 2.75 21.01
N ARG A 208 4.72 3.62 20.00
CA ARG A 208 3.78 4.77 20.03
C ARG A 208 2.66 4.67 18.99
N ARG A 209 2.53 3.51 18.33
CA ARG A 209 1.53 3.27 17.30
C ARG A 209 0.12 3.25 17.91
N SER A 210 -0.82 3.85 17.19
CA SER A 210 -2.25 3.75 17.46
C SER A 210 -3.02 3.95 16.16
N GLY A 211 -4.25 3.42 16.05
CA GLY A 211 -5.08 3.64 14.87
C GLY A 211 -5.36 5.13 14.60
N ALA A 212 -5.48 5.96 15.65
CA ALA A 212 -5.65 7.40 15.48
C ALA A 212 -4.41 8.06 14.86
N LEU A 213 -3.22 7.69 15.33
CA LEU A 213 -1.96 8.20 14.79
C LEU A 213 -1.72 7.72 13.34
N LEU A 214 -1.94 6.44 13.05
CA LEU A 214 -1.84 5.90 11.69
C LEU A 214 -2.76 6.64 10.72
N ARG A 215 -4.01 6.90 11.13
CA ARG A 215 -4.96 7.69 10.33
C ARG A 215 -4.40 9.08 10.04
N ASN A 216 -3.88 9.75 11.07
CA ASN A 216 -3.33 11.09 10.92
C ASN A 216 -2.12 11.11 9.98
N VAL A 217 -1.23 10.10 10.10
CA VAL A 217 -0.10 9.90 9.19
C VAL A 217 -0.56 9.72 7.75
N ILE A 218 -1.62 8.95 7.49
CA ILE A 218 -2.16 8.76 6.14
C ILE A 218 -2.81 10.04 5.62
N HIS A 219 -3.60 10.70 6.46
CA HIS A 219 -4.38 11.89 6.09
C HIS A 219 -3.50 13.10 5.75
N GLN A 220 -2.34 13.28 6.40
CA GLN A 220 -1.44 14.40 6.09
C GLN A 220 -1.00 14.41 4.62
N PHE A 221 -1.03 13.27 3.94
CA PHE A 221 -0.63 13.20 2.54
C PHE A 221 -1.71 13.68 1.57
N GLY A 222 -2.96 13.89 2.01
CA GLY A 222 -4.05 14.40 1.17
C GLY A 222 -4.13 13.68 -0.19
N VAL A 223 -4.01 12.34 -0.20
CA VAL A 223 -3.65 11.56 -1.41
C VAL A 223 -4.54 11.82 -2.63
N ALA A 224 -5.81 12.20 -2.41
CA ALA A 224 -6.75 12.54 -3.47
C ALA A 224 -6.37 13.80 -4.26
N ASN A 225 -5.76 14.80 -3.59
CA ASN A 225 -5.53 16.14 -4.11
C ASN A 225 -4.03 16.52 -4.15
N ASN A 226 -3.15 15.64 -3.70
CA ASN A 226 -1.73 15.94 -3.61
C ASN A 226 -1.05 15.87 -4.99
N PRO A 227 -0.45 16.98 -5.49
CA PRO A 227 0.19 17.03 -6.80
C PRO A 227 1.30 15.99 -6.99
N ARG A 228 1.90 15.51 -5.89
CA ARG A 228 2.91 14.45 -5.91
C ARG A 228 2.41 13.15 -6.52
N TYR A 229 1.12 12.84 -6.38
CA TYR A 229 0.53 11.56 -6.79
C TYR A 229 -0.36 11.65 -8.04
N GLU A 230 -0.40 12.81 -8.72
CA GLU A 230 -1.28 13.04 -9.87
C GLU A 230 -0.95 12.18 -11.09
N ALA A 231 0.32 11.83 -11.29
CA ALA A 231 0.69 11.01 -12.44
C ALA A 231 0.29 9.54 -12.22
N ASP A 232 -0.25 8.92 -13.27
CA ASP A 232 -0.62 7.50 -13.26
C ASP A 232 0.56 6.61 -12.85
N GLY A 233 0.25 5.57 -12.06
CA GLY A 233 1.23 4.59 -11.62
C GLY A 233 2.04 4.98 -10.38
N ARG A 234 1.84 6.16 -9.79
CA ARG A 234 2.54 6.62 -8.57
C ARG A 234 2.03 6.04 -7.25
N GLY A 235 1.19 5.00 -7.29
CA GLY A 235 0.69 4.32 -6.07
C GLY A 235 1.81 3.87 -5.12
N HIS A 236 2.92 3.37 -5.68
CA HIS A 236 4.09 2.93 -4.92
C HIS A 236 4.83 4.07 -4.21
N ILE A 237 4.82 5.28 -4.76
CA ILE A 237 5.43 6.46 -4.11
C ILE A 237 4.62 6.86 -2.88
N PHE A 238 3.28 6.89 -2.99
CA PHE A 238 2.41 7.15 -1.84
C PHE A 238 2.63 6.14 -0.71
N VAL A 239 2.71 4.86 -1.04
CA VAL A 239 2.98 3.83 -0.03
C VAL A 239 4.38 3.94 0.55
N TRP A 240 5.39 4.29 -0.26
CA TRP A 240 6.72 4.58 0.27
C TRP A 240 6.70 5.74 1.27
N ASP A 241 6.10 6.88 0.92
CA ASP A 241 6.04 8.06 1.78
C ASP A 241 5.32 7.76 3.11
N VAL A 242 4.20 7.03 3.08
CA VAL A 242 3.50 6.55 4.29
C VAL A 242 4.36 5.58 5.09
N SER A 243 5.02 4.64 4.42
CA SER A 243 5.90 3.65 5.08
C SER A 243 7.08 4.31 5.78
N LYS A 244 7.64 5.36 5.18
CA LYS A 244 8.71 6.17 5.76
C LYS A 244 8.22 6.96 6.97
N ALA A 245 7.03 7.57 6.89
CA ALA A 245 6.41 8.27 8.02
C ALA A 245 6.11 7.35 9.22
N MET A 246 5.86 6.06 8.94
CA MET A 246 5.58 5.02 9.94
C MET A 246 6.83 4.27 10.43
N HIS A 247 8.01 4.60 9.90
CA HIS A 247 9.24 3.83 10.11
C HIS A 247 9.10 2.32 9.81
N CYS A 248 8.28 1.97 8.80
CA CYS A 248 8.03 0.61 8.33
C CYS A 248 8.49 0.48 6.86
N GLU A 249 9.75 0.76 6.56
CA GLU A 249 10.14 1.13 5.19
C GLU A 249 9.84 0.07 4.11
N ILE A 250 9.19 0.53 3.04
CA ILE A 250 9.11 -0.16 1.73
C ILE A 250 10.03 0.61 0.79
N PRO A 251 11.00 -0.04 0.13
CA PRO A 251 11.94 0.67 -0.71
C PRO A 251 11.27 1.30 -1.93
N HIS A 252 11.61 2.55 -2.20
CA HIS A 252 11.31 3.18 -3.48
C HIS A 252 12.40 2.92 -4.53
N PHE A 253 13.66 2.79 -4.09
CA PHE A 253 14.80 2.50 -4.94
C PHE A 253 15.49 1.20 -4.51
N MET A 254 15.99 0.44 -5.48
CA MET A 254 16.98 -0.61 -5.26
C MET A 254 18.27 -0.23 -6.00
N GLY A 255 19.26 0.25 -5.24
CA GLY A 255 20.45 0.88 -5.79
C GLY A 255 20.09 2.18 -6.50
N MET A 256 20.56 2.37 -7.74
CA MET A 256 20.25 3.55 -8.56
C MET A 256 18.93 3.44 -9.34
N ARG A 257 18.19 2.33 -9.18
CA ARG A 257 16.98 2.06 -9.96
C ARG A 257 15.73 2.26 -9.12
N GLU A 258 14.84 3.10 -9.62
CA GLU A 258 13.48 3.25 -9.09
C GLU A 258 12.69 1.96 -9.29
N LEU A 259 11.95 1.55 -8.26
CA LEU A 259 11.03 0.42 -8.34
C LEU A 259 9.73 0.84 -8.99
N THR A 260 9.33 0.10 -10.02
CA THR A 260 7.97 0.21 -10.53
C THR A 260 6.95 -0.31 -9.52
N LEU A 261 5.68 0.05 -9.73
CA LEU A 261 4.55 -0.46 -8.96
C LEU A 261 4.55 -1.99 -8.85
N GLY A 262 4.78 -2.70 -9.96
CA GLY A 262 4.86 -4.16 -9.96
C GLY A 262 6.04 -4.71 -9.17
N GLN A 263 7.22 -4.09 -9.30
CA GLN A 263 8.40 -4.51 -8.54
C GLN A 263 8.23 -4.29 -7.04
N THR A 264 7.52 -3.23 -6.64
CA THR A 264 7.18 -2.98 -5.23
C THR A 264 6.24 -4.06 -4.70
N VAL A 265 5.22 -4.46 -5.47
CA VAL A 265 4.32 -5.57 -5.12
C VAL A 265 5.10 -6.89 -4.97
N ASP A 266 5.99 -7.19 -5.91
CA ASP A 266 6.82 -8.40 -5.86
C ASP A 266 7.76 -8.38 -4.64
N TRP A 267 8.36 -7.21 -4.35
CA TRP A 267 9.19 -7.03 -3.16
C TRP A 267 8.42 -7.29 -1.87
N ILE A 268 7.21 -6.74 -1.69
CA ILE A 268 6.39 -6.97 -0.48
C ILE A 268 6.09 -8.47 -0.30
N ARG A 269 5.83 -9.20 -1.40
CA ARG A 269 5.53 -10.63 -1.36
C ARG A 269 6.74 -11.50 -1.05
N LEU A 270 7.88 -11.19 -1.65
CA LEU A 270 9.07 -12.06 -1.63
C LEU A 270 10.06 -11.67 -0.53
N GLU A 271 10.32 -10.38 -0.39
CA GLU A 271 11.34 -9.82 0.52
C GLU A 271 10.70 -9.28 1.81
N GLY A 272 9.46 -8.81 1.74
CA GLY A 272 8.73 -8.25 2.88
C GLY A 272 8.77 -9.14 4.14
N PRO A 273 8.49 -10.46 4.06
CA PRO A 273 8.52 -11.34 5.23
C PRO A 273 9.86 -11.37 5.96
N MET A 274 10.97 -11.23 5.25
CA MET A 274 12.30 -11.16 5.85
C MET A 274 12.58 -9.80 6.50
N ARG A 275 11.69 -8.82 6.31
CA ARG A 275 11.80 -7.42 6.78
C ARG A 275 10.63 -7.00 7.67
N GLY A 276 10.01 -7.96 8.36
CA GLY A 276 8.95 -7.69 9.32
C GLY A 276 7.54 -7.56 8.74
N TRP A 277 7.36 -7.73 7.42
CA TRP A 277 6.03 -7.73 6.80
C TRP A 277 5.38 -9.10 6.85
N THR A 278 4.33 -9.24 7.64
CA THR A 278 3.60 -10.51 7.78
C THR A 278 2.33 -10.49 6.95
N ARG A 279 2.16 -11.51 6.11
CA ARG A 279 0.90 -11.76 5.42
C ARG A 279 -0.19 -12.11 6.44
N THR A 280 -1.33 -11.44 6.39
CA THR A 280 -2.41 -11.60 7.37
C THR A 280 -3.77 -11.85 6.71
N SER A 281 -4.74 -12.29 7.52
CA SER A 281 -6.14 -12.40 7.13
C SER A 281 -6.78 -11.00 7.07
N LEU A 282 -8.02 -10.92 6.56
CA LEU A 282 -8.80 -9.69 6.58
C LEU A 282 -9.01 -9.17 8.02
N GLU A 283 -9.36 -10.06 8.95
CA GLU A 283 -9.59 -9.72 10.35
C GLU A 283 -8.31 -9.23 11.01
N GLY A 284 -7.20 -9.95 10.83
CA GLY A 284 -5.90 -9.54 11.35
C GLY A 284 -5.37 -8.24 10.73
N ALA A 285 -5.72 -7.96 9.47
CA ALA A 285 -5.40 -6.67 8.83
C ALA A 285 -6.14 -5.50 9.51
N LEU A 286 -7.42 -5.70 9.86
CA LEU A 286 -8.22 -4.69 10.54
C LEU A 286 -7.72 -4.47 11.97
N GLU A 287 -7.46 -5.55 12.70
CA GLU A 287 -6.90 -5.50 14.05
C GLU A 287 -5.54 -4.79 14.06
N ALA A 288 -4.62 -5.17 13.15
CA ALA A 288 -3.32 -4.54 13.03
C ALA A 288 -3.41 -3.04 12.70
N ALA A 289 -4.26 -2.66 11.74
CA ALA A 289 -4.48 -1.26 11.41
C ALA A 289 -5.05 -0.48 12.61
N GLN A 290 -6.04 -1.03 13.32
CA GLN A 290 -6.61 -0.42 14.53
C GLN A 290 -5.58 -0.27 15.66
N GLY A 291 -4.65 -1.22 15.78
CA GLY A 291 -3.47 -1.13 16.65
C GLY A 291 -2.42 -0.10 16.20
N GLY A 292 -2.59 0.49 15.01
CA GLY A 292 -1.69 1.49 14.44
C GLY A 292 -0.53 0.93 13.63
N HIS A 293 -0.54 -0.36 13.30
CA HIS A 293 0.43 -0.97 12.40
C HIS A 293 0.11 -0.60 10.95
N LEU A 294 1.17 -0.38 10.15
CA LEU A 294 0.98 -0.15 8.73
C LEU A 294 0.54 -1.45 8.04
N VAL A 295 -0.55 -1.38 7.29
CA VAL A 295 -1.10 -2.52 6.56
C VAL A 295 -1.29 -2.15 5.09
N ILE A 296 -0.71 -2.95 4.20
CA ILE A 296 -0.81 -2.80 2.75
C ILE A 296 -1.75 -3.85 2.19
N ALA A 297 -2.70 -3.42 1.36
CA ALA A 297 -3.60 -4.29 0.61
C ALA A 297 -3.13 -4.41 -0.84
N LEU A 298 -2.99 -5.65 -1.32
CA LEU A 298 -2.54 -6.00 -2.67
C LEU A 298 -3.59 -6.85 -3.38
N PRO A 299 -3.82 -6.69 -4.70
CA PRO A 299 -4.65 -7.61 -5.48
C PRO A 299 -4.13 -9.05 -5.40
N LYS A 300 -5.01 -10.02 -5.16
CA LYS A 300 -4.62 -11.44 -5.18
C LYS A 300 -4.23 -11.91 -6.60
N ASP A 301 -4.80 -11.30 -7.63
CA ASP A 301 -4.40 -11.51 -9.02
C ASP A 301 -3.13 -10.71 -9.34
N ILE A 302 -2.05 -11.41 -9.72
CA ILE A 302 -0.73 -10.85 -10.02
C ILE A 302 -0.78 -9.95 -11.27
N LYS A 303 -1.78 -10.09 -12.14
CA LYS A 303 -1.94 -9.24 -13.32
C LYS A 303 -2.27 -7.80 -12.98
N VAL A 304 -2.96 -7.57 -11.86
CA VAL A 304 -3.34 -6.24 -11.41
C VAL A 304 -2.25 -5.71 -10.48
N LYS A 305 -1.51 -4.72 -10.98
CA LYS A 305 -0.44 -4.06 -10.23
C LYS A 305 -1.03 -2.80 -9.61
N GLN A 306 -1.58 -2.94 -8.41
CA GLN A 306 -2.09 -1.85 -7.58
C GLN A 306 -1.73 -2.13 -6.13
N LEU A 307 -1.72 -1.09 -5.31
CA LEU A 307 -1.49 -1.21 -3.87
C LEU A 307 -2.17 -0.05 -3.15
N ALA A 308 -2.64 -0.33 -1.94
CA ALA A 308 -3.37 0.63 -1.13
C ALA A 308 -3.01 0.45 0.35
N VAL A 309 -3.12 1.52 1.13
CA VAL A 309 -2.94 1.49 2.58
C VAL A 309 -4.29 1.28 3.24
N VAL A 310 -4.40 0.29 4.14
CA VAL A 310 -5.62 0.04 4.90
C VAL A 310 -5.82 1.13 5.95
N LEU A 311 -7.04 1.69 6.01
CA LEU A 311 -7.39 2.69 7.01
C LEU A 311 -7.82 2.03 8.33
N PRO A 312 -7.45 2.61 9.49
CA PRO A 312 -7.83 2.11 10.80
C PRO A 312 -9.25 2.55 11.19
N GLU A 313 -10.23 2.14 10.38
CA GLU A 313 -11.65 2.39 10.60
C GLU A 313 -12.28 1.32 11.48
N LYS A 314 -13.18 1.74 12.38
CA LYS A 314 -14.02 0.79 13.14
C LYS A 314 -15.14 0.22 12.28
N THR A 315 -15.59 1.01 11.31
CA THR A 315 -16.69 0.65 10.42
C THR A 315 -16.16 0.08 9.13
N LEU A 316 -16.60 -1.13 8.78
CA LEU A 316 -16.33 -1.75 7.49
C LEU A 316 -17.18 -1.10 6.39
N ALA A 317 -16.71 -1.21 5.15
CA ALA A 317 -17.53 -0.89 3.99
C ALA A 317 -18.73 -1.87 3.89
N PRO A 318 -19.77 -1.54 3.10
CA PRO A 318 -20.94 -2.41 2.95
C PRO A 318 -20.63 -3.84 2.46
N ASP A 319 -19.48 -4.04 1.80
CA ASP A 319 -18.99 -5.35 1.36
C ASP A 319 -18.15 -6.07 2.42
N LEU A 320 -18.19 -5.60 3.67
CA LEU A 320 -17.45 -6.12 4.83
C LEU A 320 -15.92 -6.07 4.66
N LYS A 321 -15.42 -5.11 3.88
CA LYS A 321 -13.98 -4.90 3.67
C LYS A 321 -13.50 -3.57 4.26
N PRO A 322 -12.19 -3.43 4.54
CA PRO A 322 -11.63 -2.16 4.97
C PRO A 322 -11.81 -1.09 3.90
N PHE A 323 -11.95 0.14 4.38
CA PHE A 323 -11.62 1.30 3.55
C PHE A 323 -10.10 1.40 3.40
N VAL A 324 -9.68 1.92 2.26
CA VAL A 324 -8.25 2.09 1.95
C VAL A 324 -7.98 3.51 1.43
N ALA A 325 -6.76 3.97 1.63
CA ALA A 325 -6.21 5.12 0.93
C ALA A 325 -5.32 4.62 -0.22
N ALA A 326 -5.46 5.20 -1.42
CA ALA A 326 -4.68 4.78 -2.58
C ALA A 326 -4.36 5.95 -3.51
N ALA A 327 -3.29 5.76 -4.29
CA ALA A 327 -2.90 6.58 -5.43
C ALA A 327 -2.73 5.70 -6.67
N GLY A 328 -2.76 6.32 -7.86
CA GLY A 328 -2.72 5.63 -9.15
C GLY A 328 -4.01 5.88 -9.96
N PRO A 329 -4.51 4.90 -10.73
CA PRO A 329 -5.69 5.10 -11.59
C PRO A 329 -6.97 5.51 -10.82
N ARG A 330 -7.02 5.16 -9.54
CA ARG A 330 -8.04 5.61 -8.59
C ARG A 330 -7.30 6.17 -7.38
N LYS A 331 -7.55 7.45 -7.09
CA LYS A 331 -6.96 8.16 -5.96
C LYS A 331 -8.04 8.56 -4.97
N GLY A 332 -7.73 8.46 -3.70
CA GLY A 332 -8.67 8.82 -2.66
C GLY A 332 -8.18 8.43 -1.28
N SER A 333 -8.52 9.27 -0.31
CA SER A 333 -8.14 9.09 1.11
C SER A 333 -9.04 8.10 1.83
N LYS A 334 -10.21 7.76 1.25
CA LYS A 334 -11.16 6.77 1.75
C LYS A 334 -11.94 6.14 0.61
N LEU A 335 -11.38 5.09 0.04
CA LEU A 335 -11.96 4.32 -1.05
C LEU A 335 -12.44 2.95 -0.58
N LYS A 336 -13.43 2.40 -1.28
CA LYS A 336 -13.72 0.96 -1.17
C LYS A 336 -12.56 0.17 -1.77
N LEU A 337 -12.26 -1.00 -1.21
CA LEU A 337 -11.18 -1.84 -1.72
C LEU A 337 -11.33 -2.19 -3.21
N SER A 338 -12.55 -2.50 -3.64
CA SER A 338 -12.86 -2.82 -5.04
C SER A 338 -12.69 -1.63 -5.98
N GLU A 339 -12.93 -0.42 -5.48
CA GLU A 339 -12.72 0.82 -6.22
C GLU A 339 -11.23 1.12 -6.36
N ALA A 340 -10.47 1.05 -5.27
CA ALA A 340 -9.04 1.34 -5.27
C ALA A 340 -8.23 0.33 -6.10
N LEU A 341 -8.50 -0.97 -5.92
CA LEU A 341 -7.69 -2.03 -6.52
C LEU A 341 -8.29 -2.62 -7.80
N GLY A 342 -9.55 -2.30 -8.13
CA GLY A 342 -10.25 -2.90 -9.27
C GLY A 342 -10.56 -4.39 -9.12
N VAL A 343 -10.41 -4.95 -7.91
CA VAL A 343 -10.60 -6.39 -7.64
C VAL A 343 -11.40 -6.62 -6.35
N PHE A 344 -12.07 -7.77 -6.27
CA PHE A 344 -12.80 -8.14 -5.06
C PHE A 344 -11.95 -8.85 -4.01
N ALA A 345 -10.87 -9.53 -4.42
CA ALA A 345 -10.01 -10.31 -3.54
C ALA A 345 -8.63 -9.66 -3.40
N ALA A 346 -8.23 -9.41 -2.15
CA ALA A 346 -6.94 -8.86 -1.80
C ALA A 346 -6.19 -9.76 -0.82
N GLU A 347 -4.87 -9.59 -0.81
CA GLU A 347 -3.95 -10.08 0.20
C GLU A 347 -3.53 -8.89 1.06
N TYR A 348 -3.33 -9.11 2.36
CA TYR A 348 -2.95 -8.06 3.30
C TYR A 348 -1.59 -8.38 3.92
N PHE A 349 -0.76 -7.35 4.06
CA PHE A 349 0.56 -7.43 4.66
C PHE A 349 0.66 -6.36 5.75
N ALA A 350 0.84 -6.79 6.99
CA ALA A 350 0.99 -5.93 8.15
C ALA A 350 2.46 -5.89 8.59
N HIS A 351 2.97 -4.71 8.94
CA HIS A 351 4.31 -4.59 9.52
C HIS A 351 4.24 -4.71 11.05
N ALA A 352 5.12 -5.55 11.61
CA ALA A 352 5.24 -5.75 13.06
C ALA A 352 5.58 -4.45 13.79
#